data_AF-A0AAQ0KE32-F1
#
_entry.id   AF-A0AAQ0KE32-F1
#
_cell.length_a   1.000
_cell.length_b   1.000
_cell.length_c   1.000
_cell.angle_alpha   90.00
_cell.angle_beta   90.00
_cell.angle_gamma   90.00
#
_symmetry.space_group_name_H-M   'P 1'
#
loop_
_entity.id
_entity.type
_entity.pdbx_description
1 polymer ?
#
loop_
_entity_poly.entity_id
_entity_poly.type
_entity_poly.pdbx_seq_one_letter_code
_entity_poly.pdbx_strand_id
1 'polypeptide(L)'
;MPVDTTAHHDAEPSDVTVDIQVDGIAMVQLLGPQDRLLKTVERQYPGVRVLVRGNEVTLTGPERDVARAHALVDELVGMVRRGQDIGPSDIPVSARMLDDDRKPSDTFGTPIVSSRGKSVRPKTDGQRAYVDAIDEHTITFGIGPAGTGKTYLAMAKAVQALQRREVNRIILTRPAVEAGERLGFLPGTLTDKIDPYLRPLYDALNEMMDPELVPKLLAAGTVEVAPLAYMRGRTLNDSFVILDEAQNTTPEQMKMFLTRLGFGSKMVVTGDITQVDLPGNLSGLRLVTRILGDVEDIHFARLGSEDVVRHTLVGRIVDAYTVYDEERLAEQAGHRPGGRGTAPAGNPAGANRAERRGRPPQDRQQSPYPQNDARGGNR
;
A
#
# COMPACT_ATOMS: atom_id res chain seq x y z
N MET A 1 24.78 5.25 -68.52
CA MET A 1 24.36 5.01 -67.13
C MET A 1 25.33 5.77 -66.22
N PRO A 2 24.87 6.87 -65.62
CA PRO A 2 25.10 7.09 -64.20
C PRO A 2 23.77 7.16 -63.47
N VAL A 3 23.80 6.65 -62.25
CA VAL A 3 22.67 6.48 -61.34
C VAL A 3 22.40 7.83 -60.69
N ASP A 4 21.15 8.26 -60.76
CA ASP A 4 20.63 9.44 -60.08
C ASP A 4 20.45 9.06 -58.60
N THR A 5 21.33 9.52 -57.74
CA THR A 5 21.23 9.32 -56.29
C THR A 5 20.49 10.53 -55.71
N THR A 6 19.16 10.43 -55.65
CA THR A 6 18.35 11.33 -54.85
C THR A 6 18.72 11.16 -53.38
N ALA A 7 19.50 12.09 -52.85
CA ALA A 7 19.75 12.21 -51.43
C ALA A 7 18.43 12.55 -50.74
N HIS A 8 17.86 11.58 -50.02
CA HIS A 8 16.88 11.86 -48.98
C HIS A 8 17.58 12.73 -47.93
N HIS A 9 17.17 13.99 -47.85
CA HIS A 9 17.46 14.85 -46.70
C HIS A 9 16.67 14.27 -45.52
N ASP A 10 17.31 13.41 -44.72
CA ASP A 10 16.86 13.17 -43.36
C ASP A 10 17.04 14.50 -42.61
N ALA A 11 15.94 15.22 -42.41
CA ALA A 11 15.92 16.44 -41.64
C ALA A 11 16.44 16.12 -40.22
N GLU A 12 17.58 16.70 -39.84
CA GLU A 12 18.00 16.71 -38.44
C GLU A 12 16.85 17.30 -37.60
N PRO A 13 16.48 16.69 -36.47
CA PRO A 13 15.44 17.26 -35.62
C PRO A 13 15.92 18.63 -35.15
N SER A 14 15.32 19.70 -35.67
CA SER A 14 15.63 21.05 -35.24
C SER A 14 15.15 21.22 -33.81
N ASP A 15 16.07 21.55 -32.90
CA ASP A 15 15.71 21.92 -31.53
C ASP A 15 14.76 23.13 -31.53
N VAL A 16 13.68 23.02 -30.78
CA VAL A 16 12.71 24.09 -30.55
C VAL A 16 13.04 24.76 -29.22
N THR A 17 12.85 26.08 -29.14
CA THR A 17 12.94 26.84 -27.89
C THR A 17 11.56 27.39 -27.52
N VAL A 18 11.15 27.23 -26.28
CA VAL A 18 9.90 27.76 -25.72
C VAL A 18 10.19 28.50 -24.42
N ASP A 19 9.64 29.71 -24.29
CA ASP A 19 9.75 30.55 -23.10
C ASP A 19 8.43 30.57 -22.32
N ILE A 20 8.51 30.33 -21.02
CA ILE A 20 7.37 30.28 -20.09
C ILE A 20 7.53 31.40 -19.07
N GLN A 21 6.53 32.29 -19.00
CA GLN A 21 6.48 33.37 -18.01
C GLN A 21 5.70 32.93 -16.77
N VAL A 22 6.38 32.86 -15.63
CA VAL A 22 5.83 32.40 -14.36
C VAL A 22 5.42 33.57 -13.49
N ASP A 23 4.14 33.95 -13.58
CA ASP A 23 3.58 35.04 -12.78
C ASP A 23 2.76 34.55 -11.59
N GLY A 24 2.68 35.37 -10.54
CA GLY A 24 1.78 35.14 -9.39
C GLY A 24 2.20 34.06 -8.39
N ILE A 25 3.40 33.47 -8.54
CA ILE A 25 4.01 32.57 -7.56
C ILE A 25 5.48 32.93 -7.35
N ALA A 26 6.01 32.66 -6.15
CA ALA A 26 7.42 32.84 -5.91
C ALA A 26 8.21 31.72 -6.61
N MET A 27 9.18 32.09 -7.46
CA MET A 27 10.00 31.12 -8.19
C MET A 27 10.70 30.10 -7.28
N VAL A 28 11.04 30.48 -6.04
CA VAL A 28 11.61 29.56 -5.05
C VAL A 28 10.67 28.40 -4.69
N GLN A 29 9.34 28.61 -4.74
CA GLN A 29 8.35 27.56 -4.49
C GLN A 29 8.24 26.60 -5.67
N LEU A 30 8.37 27.11 -6.89
CA LEU A 30 8.34 26.30 -8.11
C LEU A 30 9.64 25.50 -8.29
N LEU A 31 10.80 26.16 -8.18
CA LEU A 31 12.12 25.53 -8.37
C LEU A 31 12.46 24.59 -7.22
N GLY A 32 12.03 24.94 -6.00
CA GLY A 32 12.37 24.24 -4.77
C GLY A 32 13.84 24.41 -4.36
N PRO A 33 14.23 23.82 -3.21
CA PRO A 33 15.61 23.92 -2.71
C PRO A 33 16.62 23.31 -3.69
N GLN A 34 17.71 24.04 -3.96
CA GLN A 34 18.81 23.63 -4.86
C GLN A 34 18.37 23.34 -6.31
N ASP A 35 17.41 24.10 -6.83
CA ASP A 35 16.94 23.99 -8.22
C ASP A 35 16.44 22.59 -8.57
N ARG A 36 15.70 22.00 -7.62
CA ARG A 36 15.22 20.62 -7.69
C ARG A 36 14.35 20.36 -8.91
N LEU A 37 13.50 21.32 -9.28
CA LEU A 37 12.66 21.21 -10.47
C LEU A 37 13.51 21.05 -11.73
N LEU A 38 14.48 21.94 -11.95
CA LEU A 38 15.38 21.89 -13.10
C LEU A 38 16.03 20.52 -13.23
N LYS A 39 16.71 20.06 -12.16
CA LYS A 39 17.39 18.75 -12.14
C LYS A 39 16.45 17.59 -12.42
N THR A 40 15.20 17.69 -11.99
CA THR A 40 14.23 16.59 -12.18
C THR A 40 13.67 16.58 -13.59
N VAL A 41 13.37 17.75 -14.16
CA VAL A 41 12.93 17.90 -15.56
C VAL A 41 14.04 17.44 -16.50
N GLU A 42 15.29 17.89 -16.29
CA GLU A 42 16.46 17.47 -17.08
C GLU A 42 16.71 15.96 -16.98
N ARG A 43 16.48 15.36 -15.81
CA ARG A 43 16.60 13.90 -15.64
C ARG A 43 15.48 13.13 -16.33
N GLN A 44 14.27 13.68 -16.34
CA GLN A 44 13.09 13.05 -16.96
C GLN A 44 13.11 13.19 -18.49
N TYR A 45 13.62 14.32 -19.00
CA TYR A 45 13.73 14.65 -20.41
C TYR A 45 15.19 15.00 -20.76
N PRO A 46 16.07 14.00 -20.98
CA PRO A 46 17.51 14.24 -21.18
C PRO A 46 17.87 15.11 -22.39
N GLY A 47 16.97 15.23 -23.37
CA GLY A 47 17.12 16.10 -24.54
C GLY A 47 16.73 17.55 -24.30
N VAL A 48 16.15 17.90 -23.15
CA VAL A 48 15.65 19.24 -22.84
C VAL A 48 16.63 19.95 -21.91
N ARG A 49 17.12 21.11 -22.36
CA ARG A 49 17.85 22.06 -21.53
C ARG A 49 16.87 23.05 -20.91
N VAL A 50 16.97 23.26 -19.61
CA VAL A 50 16.12 24.19 -18.86
C VAL A 50 16.98 25.35 -18.36
N LEU A 51 16.58 26.58 -18.67
CA LEU A 51 17.24 27.80 -18.17
C LEU A 51 16.21 28.65 -17.43
N VAL A 52 16.58 29.19 -16.27
CA VAL A 52 15.70 30.05 -15.48
C VAL A 52 16.37 31.40 -15.27
N ARG A 53 15.66 32.48 -15.60
CA ARG A 53 16.11 33.87 -15.41
C ARG A 53 14.95 34.71 -14.88
N GLY A 54 15.06 35.14 -13.61
CA GLY A 54 13.97 35.87 -12.98
C GLY A 54 12.73 34.98 -12.87
N ASN A 55 11.63 35.40 -13.49
CA ASN A 55 10.35 34.68 -13.62
C ASN A 55 10.20 33.94 -14.96
N GLU A 56 11.23 33.90 -15.80
CA GLU A 56 11.19 33.23 -17.10
C GLU A 56 11.87 31.87 -17.04
N VAL A 57 11.20 30.85 -17.58
CA VAL A 57 11.71 29.49 -17.76
C VAL A 57 11.80 29.20 -19.25
N THR A 58 13.01 29.03 -19.77
CA THR A 58 13.27 28.68 -21.17
C THR A 58 13.56 27.19 -21.28
N LEU A 59 12.88 26.51 -22.20
CA LEU A 59 13.06 25.10 -22.55
C LEU A 59 13.59 24.98 -23.98
N THR A 60 14.70 24.26 -24.18
CA THR A 60 15.27 24.03 -25.52
C THR A 60 15.57 22.56 -25.74
N GLY A 61 15.17 22.00 -26.89
CA GLY A 61 15.46 20.60 -27.26
C GLY A 61 14.50 20.06 -28.33
N PRO A 62 14.40 18.73 -28.48
CA PRO A 62 13.48 18.10 -29.43
C PRO A 62 12.03 18.50 -29.18
N GLU A 63 11.29 18.84 -30.24
CA GLU A 63 9.92 19.39 -30.16
C GLU A 63 8.99 18.59 -29.22
N ARG A 64 9.00 17.25 -29.32
CA ARG A 64 8.17 16.38 -28.48
C ARG A 64 8.51 16.47 -27.00
N ASP A 65 9.80 16.52 -26.67
CA ASP A 65 10.25 16.56 -25.28
C ASP A 65 10.05 17.95 -24.68
N VAL A 66 10.26 19.00 -25.47
CA VAL A 66 9.95 20.38 -25.07
C VAL A 66 8.46 20.56 -24.81
N ALA A 67 7.58 20.01 -25.66
CA ALA A 67 6.14 20.06 -25.44
C ALA A 67 5.71 19.36 -24.13
N ARG A 68 6.27 18.18 -23.83
CA ARG A 68 5.99 17.45 -22.58
C ARG A 68 6.57 18.16 -21.35
N ALA A 69 7.78 18.70 -21.46
CA ALA A 69 8.40 19.49 -20.39
C ALA A 69 7.60 20.78 -20.12
N HIS A 70 7.12 21.44 -21.17
CA HIS A 70 6.26 22.63 -21.07
C HIS A 70 4.96 22.31 -20.34
N ALA A 71 4.24 21.26 -20.76
CA ALA A 71 3.01 20.83 -20.10
C ALA A 71 3.24 20.51 -18.61
N LEU A 72 4.37 19.88 -18.27
CA LEU A 72 4.74 19.63 -16.88
C LEU A 72 4.99 20.92 -16.11
N VAL A 73 5.74 21.87 -16.65
CA VAL A 73 6.01 23.15 -15.98
C VAL A 73 4.70 23.93 -15.74
N ASP A 74 3.84 24.05 -16.75
CA ASP A 74 2.55 24.72 -16.65
C ASP A 74 1.66 24.12 -15.56
N GLU A 75 1.62 22.79 -15.50
CA GLU A 75 0.83 22.09 -14.51
C GLU A 75 1.37 22.36 -13.09
N LEU A 76 2.68 22.25 -12.88
CA LEU A 76 3.32 22.53 -11.60
C LEU A 76 3.11 24.00 -11.18
N VAL A 77 3.19 24.95 -12.11
CA VAL A 77 2.84 26.35 -11.87
C VAL A 77 1.39 26.48 -11.39
N GLY A 78 0.46 25.82 -12.06
CA GLY A 78 -0.95 25.77 -11.66
C GLY A 78 -1.14 25.20 -10.26
N MET A 79 -0.36 24.17 -9.89
CA MET A 79 -0.41 23.57 -8.56
C MET A 79 0.09 24.50 -7.46
N VAL A 80 1.26 25.13 -7.66
CA VAL A 80 1.79 26.12 -6.70
C VAL A 80 0.82 27.29 -6.57
N ARG A 81 0.21 27.76 -7.66
CA ARG A 81 -0.80 28.85 -7.64
C ARG A 81 -2.01 28.51 -6.77
N ARG A 82 -2.41 27.25 -6.70
CA ARG A 82 -3.49 26.77 -5.81
C ARG A 82 -3.03 26.53 -4.36
N GLY A 83 -1.80 26.91 -4.02
CA GLY A 83 -1.21 26.72 -2.70
C GLY A 83 -0.76 25.27 -2.43
N GLN A 84 -0.60 24.45 -3.47
CA GLN A 84 -0.09 23.09 -3.32
C GLN A 84 1.45 23.14 -3.23
N ASP A 85 2.02 22.76 -2.09
CA ASP A 85 3.46 22.53 -1.98
C ASP A 85 3.88 21.38 -2.90
N ILE A 86 5.00 21.50 -3.62
CA ILE A 86 5.49 20.48 -4.54
C ILE A 86 6.79 19.87 -4.00
N GLY A 87 6.74 18.57 -3.71
CA GLY A 87 7.87 17.80 -3.22
C GLY A 87 8.66 17.09 -4.34
N PRO A 88 9.86 16.57 -4.02
CA PRO A 88 10.71 15.85 -4.98
C PRO A 88 10.01 14.62 -5.59
N SER A 89 9.17 13.96 -4.79
CA SER A 89 8.48 12.73 -5.21
C SER A 89 7.30 13.00 -6.12
N ASP A 90 6.85 14.24 -6.22
CA ASP A 90 5.62 14.60 -6.92
C ASP A 90 5.90 14.83 -8.40
N ILE A 91 7.04 15.45 -8.74
CA ILE A 91 7.42 15.74 -10.13
C ILE A 91 7.46 14.47 -11.01
N PRO A 92 8.09 13.34 -10.62
CA PRO A 92 8.10 12.14 -11.46
C PRO A 92 6.72 11.52 -11.63
N VAL A 93 5.84 11.68 -10.62
CA VAL A 93 4.46 11.20 -10.71
C VAL A 93 3.67 12.11 -11.64
N SER A 94 3.79 13.43 -11.50
CA SER A 94 3.15 14.41 -12.37
C SER A 94 3.53 14.22 -13.84
N ALA A 95 4.81 13.96 -14.13
CA ALA A 95 5.27 13.67 -15.49
C ALA A 95 4.59 12.42 -16.07
N ARG A 96 4.52 11.32 -15.30
CA ARG A 96 3.85 10.09 -15.74
C ARG A 96 2.35 10.29 -15.96
N MET A 97 1.69 11.08 -15.13
CA MET A 97 0.26 11.36 -15.30
C MET A 97 -0.01 12.14 -16.59
N LEU A 98 0.83 13.12 -16.91
CA LEU A 98 0.73 13.87 -18.16
C LEU A 98 0.98 12.98 -19.40
N ASP A 99 1.87 11.99 -19.30
CA ASP A 99 2.08 11.01 -20.35
C ASP A 99 0.85 10.12 -20.61
N ASP A 100 0.01 9.93 -19.58
CA ASP A 100 -1.26 9.21 -19.64
C ASP A 100 -2.46 10.15 -19.95
N ASP A 101 -2.22 11.38 -20.41
CA ASP A 101 -3.25 12.43 -20.64
C ASP A 101 -4.09 12.78 -19.39
N ARG A 102 -3.53 12.59 -18.18
CA ARG A 102 -4.16 12.95 -16.90
C ARG A 102 -3.53 14.20 -16.30
N LYS A 103 -4.35 14.97 -15.56
CA LYS A 103 -3.90 16.19 -14.89
C LYS A 103 -3.55 15.95 -13.41
N PRO A 104 -2.27 16.09 -13.02
CA PRO A 104 -1.82 15.98 -11.63
C PRO A 104 -2.60 16.86 -10.64
N SER A 105 -3.04 18.03 -11.08
CA SER A 105 -3.82 18.98 -10.30
C SER A 105 -5.14 18.43 -9.77
N ASP A 106 -5.82 17.63 -10.59
CA ASP A 106 -7.11 17.02 -10.24
C ASP A 106 -6.92 15.88 -9.22
N THR A 107 -5.79 15.20 -9.26
CA THR A 107 -5.52 14.04 -8.41
C THR A 107 -4.84 14.39 -7.09
N PHE A 108 -3.85 15.29 -7.09
CA PHE A 108 -3.04 15.56 -5.89
C PHE A 108 -3.79 16.37 -4.82
N GLY A 109 -4.84 17.12 -5.20
CA GLY A 109 -5.72 17.85 -4.29
C GLY A 109 -5.01 18.69 -3.23
N THR A 110 -5.72 19.06 -2.16
CA THR A 110 -5.08 19.68 -0.99
C THR A 110 -4.32 18.61 -0.18
N PRO A 111 -3.11 18.90 0.32
CA PRO A 111 -2.42 18.01 1.26
C PRO A 111 -3.32 17.58 2.41
N ILE A 112 -3.26 16.29 2.77
CA ILE A 112 -4.02 15.76 3.91
C ILE A 112 -3.38 16.27 5.21
N VAL A 113 -2.07 16.08 5.34
CA VAL A 113 -1.25 16.59 6.45
C VAL A 113 0.03 17.15 5.87
N SER A 114 0.48 18.27 6.43
CA SER A 114 1.80 18.85 6.13
C SER A 114 2.58 18.99 7.43
N SER A 115 3.75 18.37 7.50
CA SER A 115 4.67 18.49 8.63
C SER A 115 6.09 18.67 8.11
N ARG A 116 6.80 19.69 8.61
CA ARG A 116 8.24 19.92 8.35
C ARG A 116 8.63 19.91 6.86
N GLY A 117 7.78 20.49 6.01
CA GLY A 117 8.01 20.56 4.56
C GLY A 117 7.79 19.24 3.80
N LYS A 118 7.25 18.21 4.47
CA LYS A 118 6.71 17.00 3.84
C LYS A 118 5.19 17.06 3.88
N SER A 119 4.56 16.93 2.72
CA SER A 119 3.11 16.83 2.58
C SER A 119 2.72 15.39 2.26
N VAL A 120 1.71 14.88 2.96
CA VAL A 120 1.08 13.59 2.66
C VAL A 120 -0.17 13.86 1.84
N ARG A 121 -0.25 13.27 0.65
CA ARG A 121 -1.36 13.43 -0.30
C ARG A 121 -1.50 12.19 -1.18
N PRO A 122 -2.70 11.93 -1.75
CA PRO A 122 -2.85 10.94 -2.79
C PRO A 122 -2.00 11.32 -4.02
N LYS A 123 -1.46 10.29 -4.68
CA LYS A 123 -0.59 10.41 -5.85
C LYS A 123 -1.14 9.69 -7.09
N THR A 124 -2.26 8.99 -6.92
CA THR A 124 -2.97 8.27 -7.97
C THR A 124 -4.46 8.45 -7.79
N ASP A 125 -5.24 8.24 -8.84
CA ASP A 125 -6.70 8.39 -8.79
C ASP A 125 -7.34 7.38 -7.83
N GLY A 126 -6.81 6.14 -7.76
CA GLY A 126 -7.25 5.14 -6.79
C GLY A 126 -6.95 5.57 -5.35
N GLN A 127 -5.78 6.15 -5.08
CA GLN A 127 -5.47 6.73 -3.76
C GLN A 127 -6.39 7.89 -3.41
N ARG A 128 -6.73 8.75 -4.38
CA ARG A 128 -7.66 9.86 -4.17
C ARG A 128 -9.06 9.35 -3.84
N ALA A 129 -9.59 8.43 -4.65
CA ALA A 129 -10.89 7.81 -4.39
C ALA A 129 -10.95 7.11 -3.03
N TYR A 130 -9.85 6.46 -2.61
CA TYR A 130 -9.74 5.88 -1.28
C TYR A 130 -9.80 6.93 -0.16
N VAL A 131 -9.09 8.04 -0.31
CA VAL A 131 -9.11 9.14 0.66
C VAL A 131 -10.49 9.79 0.75
N ASP A 132 -11.13 10.03 -0.39
CA ASP A 132 -12.49 10.58 -0.46
C ASP A 132 -13.49 9.62 0.22
N ALA A 133 -13.35 8.31 -0.01
CA ALA A 133 -14.19 7.31 0.64
C ALA A 133 -14.05 7.28 2.17
N ILE A 134 -12.88 7.61 2.73
CA ILE A 134 -12.68 7.75 4.19
C ILE A 134 -13.48 8.95 4.73
N ASP A 135 -13.61 10.02 3.96
CA ASP A 135 -14.40 11.19 4.37
C ASP A 135 -15.90 10.89 4.33
N GLU A 136 -16.35 10.22 3.27
CA GLU A 136 -17.77 10.00 3.00
C GLU A 136 -18.40 8.87 3.83
N HIS A 137 -17.62 7.89 4.29
CA HIS A 137 -18.14 6.69 4.95
C HIS A 137 -17.67 6.56 6.40
N THR A 138 -18.46 5.89 7.24
CA THR A 138 -18.09 5.59 8.63
C THR A 138 -17.06 4.47 8.71
N ILE A 139 -17.18 3.45 7.86
CA ILE A 139 -16.21 2.35 7.77
C ILE A 139 -15.65 2.24 6.36
N THR A 140 -14.33 2.29 6.21
CA THR A 140 -13.65 2.13 4.92
C THR A 140 -12.65 0.99 4.97
N PHE A 141 -12.74 0.08 4.01
CA PHE A 141 -11.75 -0.99 3.79
C PHE A 141 -10.80 -0.57 2.67
N GLY A 142 -9.53 -0.38 3.00
CA GLY A 142 -8.45 -0.17 2.02
C GLY A 142 -7.74 -1.48 1.71
N ILE A 143 -8.07 -2.10 0.58
CA ILE A 143 -7.56 -3.42 0.19
C ILE A 143 -6.66 -3.30 -1.03
N GLY A 144 -5.40 -3.72 -0.92
CA GLY A 144 -4.48 -3.71 -2.06
C GLY A 144 -3.05 -4.09 -1.69
N PRO A 145 -2.14 -4.18 -2.67
CA PRO A 145 -0.77 -4.60 -2.46
C PRO A 145 0.02 -3.67 -1.54
N ALA A 146 1.16 -4.14 -1.04
CA ALA A 146 2.10 -3.31 -0.30
C ALA A 146 2.61 -2.14 -1.17
N GLY A 147 2.72 -0.95 -0.58
CA GLY A 147 3.22 0.24 -1.28
C GLY A 147 2.14 1.06 -2.03
N THR A 148 0.87 0.66 -1.96
CA THR A 148 -0.28 1.45 -2.47
C THR A 148 -0.67 2.63 -1.58
N GLY A 149 -0.04 2.78 -0.41
CA GLY A 149 -0.31 3.88 0.52
C GLY A 149 -1.54 3.69 1.41
N LYS A 150 -2.25 2.55 1.36
CA LYS A 150 -3.48 2.29 2.14
C LYS A 150 -3.40 2.67 3.63
N THR A 151 -2.41 2.18 4.35
CA THR A 151 -2.22 2.46 5.79
C THR A 151 -1.71 3.88 6.01
N TYR A 152 -0.78 4.34 5.18
CA TYR A 152 -0.16 5.66 5.30
C TYR A 152 -1.18 6.80 5.10
N LEU A 153 -2.03 6.70 4.07
CA LEU A 153 -3.08 7.67 3.79
C LEU A 153 -4.19 7.64 4.84
N ALA A 154 -4.57 6.45 5.34
CA ALA A 154 -5.52 6.33 6.46
C ALA A 154 -5.01 7.04 7.72
N MET A 155 -3.73 6.83 8.07
CA MET A 155 -3.10 7.49 9.20
C MET A 155 -3.03 9.01 9.02
N ALA A 156 -2.74 9.48 7.80
CA ALA A 156 -2.79 10.91 7.50
C ALA A 156 -4.20 11.49 7.73
N LYS A 157 -5.26 10.77 7.33
CA LYS A 157 -6.65 11.18 7.59
C LYS A 157 -6.99 11.16 9.08
N ALA A 158 -6.51 10.18 9.83
CA ALA A 158 -6.67 10.15 11.29
C ALA A 158 -6.02 11.36 11.97
N VAL A 159 -4.78 11.69 11.59
CA VAL A 159 -4.05 12.86 12.10
C VAL A 159 -4.76 14.16 11.73
N GLN A 160 -5.23 14.28 10.49
CA GLN A 160 -6.02 15.43 10.04
C GLN A 160 -7.30 15.61 10.88
N ALA A 161 -8.07 14.53 11.08
CA ALA A 161 -9.30 14.56 11.86
C ALA A 161 -9.05 14.96 13.33
N LEU A 162 -7.95 14.48 13.93
CA LEU A 162 -7.54 14.88 15.28
C LEU A 162 -7.15 16.37 15.34
N GLN A 163 -6.35 16.86 14.38
CA GLN A 163 -5.94 18.27 14.31
C GLN A 163 -7.13 19.21 14.12
N ARG A 164 -8.13 18.78 13.35
CA ARG A 164 -9.39 19.51 13.12
C ARG A 164 -10.41 19.35 14.26
N ARG A 165 -10.09 18.55 15.28
CA ARG A 165 -10.97 18.22 16.41
C ARG A 165 -12.29 17.56 15.99
N GLU A 166 -12.29 16.87 14.86
CA GLU A 166 -13.41 16.05 14.40
C GLU A 166 -13.51 14.76 15.24
N VAL A 167 -12.36 14.27 15.70
CA VAL A 167 -12.25 13.20 16.70
C VAL A 167 -11.37 13.65 17.86
N ASN A 168 -11.55 13.02 19.01
CA ASN A 168 -10.76 13.28 20.21
C ASN A 168 -9.58 12.33 20.36
N ARG A 169 -9.60 11.18 19.68
CA ARG A 169 -8.57 10.14 19.81
C ARG A 169 -8.26 9.44 18.49
N ILE A 170 -7.03 8.96 18.35
CA ILE A 170 -6.60 8.04 17.30
C ILE A 170 -6.24 6.71 17.95
N ILE A 171 -6.74 5.60 17.40
CA ILE A 171 -6.41 4.25 17.86
C ILE A 171 -5.87 3.47 16.67
N LEU A 172 -4.60 3.10 16.70
CA LEU A 172 -3.94 2.28 15.71
C LEU A 172 -3.76 0.88 16.27
N THR A 173 -4.26 -0.12 15.55
CA THR A 173 -4.18 -1.50 15.99
C THR A 173 -3.76 -2.43 14.89
N ARG A 174 -3.03 -3.49 15.26
CA ARG A 174 -2.57 -4.55 14.37
C ARG A 174 -2.80 -5.91 15.03
N PRO A 175 -3.21 -6.97 14.28
CA PRO A 175 -3.26 -8.31 14.83
C PRO A 175 -1.85 -8.79 15.16
N ALA A 176 -1.69 -9.47 16.29
CA ALA A 176 -0.44 -10.18 16.59
C ALA A 176 -0.45 -11.49 15.80
N VAL A 177 0.53 -11.64 14.91
CA VAL A 177 0.67 -12.81 14.04
C VAL A 177 2.08 -13.32 14.21
N GLU A 178 2.22 -14.60 14.54
CA GLU A 178 3.52 -15.25 14.65
C GLU A 178 4.06 -15.56 13.24
N ALA A 179 4.46 -14.53 12.51
CA ALA A 179 5.12 -14.68 11.21
C ALA A 179 6.60 -15.06 11.45
N GLY A 180 6.89 -16.36 11.44
CA GLY A 180 8.26 -16.90 11.39
C GLY A 180 8.89 -17.23 12.75
N GLU A 181 8.84 -16.33 13.74
CA GLU A 181 9.33 -16.58 15.10
C GLU A 181 8.17 -16.61 16.10
N ARG A 182 8.09 -17.64 16.96
CA ARG A 182 7.06 -17.66 18.01
C ARG A 182 7.27 -16.46 18.92
N LEU A 183 6.21 -15.73 19.25
CA LEU A 183 6.26 -14.53 20.10
C LEU A 183 6.95 -14.81 21.46
N GLY A 184 6.98 -16.09 21.87
CA GLY A 184 7.70 -16.58 23.03
C GLY A 184 9.23 -16.39 23.04
N PHE A 185 9.91 -16.23 21.89
CA PHE A 185 11.38 -16.24 21.83
C PHE A 185 12.07 -14.88 22.01
N LEU A 186 11.36 -13.76 21.87
CA LEU A 186 11.94 -12.44 22.15
C LEU A 186 12.09 -12.22 23.68
N PRO A 187 13.29 -11.91 24.22
CA PRO A 187 13.46 -11.63 25.64
C PRO A 187 12.78 -10.29 26.02
N GLY A 188 12.25 -10.19 27.23
CA GLY A 188 11.61 -8.97 27.75
C GLY A 188 10.15 -9.14 28.18
N THR A 189 9.50 -8.02 28.48
CA THR A 189 8.08 -7.96 28.84
C THR A 189 7.19 -8.28 27.64
N LEU A 190 5.89 -8.56 27.86
CA LEU A 190 4.93 -8.78 26.77
C LEU A 190 4.89 -7.58 25.80
N THR A 191 5.08 -6.37 26.32
CA THR A 191 5.18 -5.14 25.53
C THR A 191 6.41 -5.16 24.63
N ASP A 192 7.59 -5.50 25.17
CA ASP A 192 8.85 -5.55 24.42
C ASP A 192 8.81 -6.57 23.26
N LYS A 193 8.02 -7.64 23.42
CA LYS A 193 7.84 -8.67 22.40
C LYS A 193 6.92 -8.22 21.25
N ILE A 194 5.99 -7.31 21.52
CA ILE A 194 4.99 -6.87 20.52
C ILE A 194 5.41 -5.56 19.85
N ASP A 195 6.23 -4.74 20.51
CA ASP A 195 6.70 -3.45 20.02
C ASP A 195 7.30 -3.49 18.60
N PRO A 196 8.10 -4.51 18.19
CA PRO A 196 8.63 -4.58 16.82
C PRO A 196 7.55 -4.60 15.73
N TYR A 197 6.38 -5.20 15.99
CA TYR A 197 5.28 -5.30 15.03
C TYR A 197 4.50 -3.98 14.89
N LEU A 198 4.55 -3.15 15.94
CA LEU A 198 3.87 -1.86 16.01
C LEU A 198 4.78 -0.69 15.59
N ARG A 199 6.11 -0.89 15.60
CA ARG A 199 7.10 0.12 15.20
C ARG A 199 6.79 0.85 13.88
N PRO A 200 6.37 0.18 12.78
CA PRO A 200 6.01 0.90 11.56
C PRO A 200 4.90 1.96 11.73
N LEU A 201 3.97 1.73 12.66
CA LEU A 201 2.90 2.70 12.98
C LEU A 201 3.45 3.89 13.77
N TYR A 202 4.39 3.66 14.69
CA TYR A 202 5.08 4.74 15.39
C TYR A 202 5.93 5.60 14.45
N ASP A 203 6.65 4.97 13.53
CA ASP A 203 7.49 5.67 12.54
C ASP A 203 6.63 6.57 11.64
N ALA A 204 5.51 6.04 11.13
CA ALA A 204 4.58 6.82 10.31
C ALA A 204 3.96 8.02 11.05
N LEU A 205 3.61 7.87 12.35
CA LEU A 205 3.13 9.00 13.16
C LEU A 205 4.18 10.10 13.30
N ASN A 206 5.45 9.74 13.52
CA ASN A 206 6.54 10.71 13.64
C ASN A 206 6.86 11.45 12.33
N GLU A 207 6.47 10.88 11.18
CA GLU A 207 6.56 11.58 9.90
C GLU A 207 5.42 12.59 9.71
N MET A 208 4.24 12.31 10.25
CA MET A 208 3.02 13.11 10.04
C MET A 208 2.82 14.21 11.08
N MET A 209 3.44 14.08 12.25
CA MET A 209 3.28 15.02 13.36
C MET A 209 4.64 15.56 13.81
N ASP A 210 4.64 16.60 14.63
CA ASP A 210 5.86 17.00 15.32
C ASP A 210 6.31 15.87 16.29
N PRO A 211 7.54 15.35 16.17
CA PRO A 211 8.08 14.31 17.04
C PRO A 211 8.08 14.65 18.54
N GLU A 212 8.03 15.93 18.91
CA GLU A 212 7.90 16.33 20.32
C GLU A 212 6.46 16.20 20.84
N LEU A 213 5.46 16.18 19.95
CA LEU A 213 4.06 16.01 20.29
C LEU A 213 3.66 14.55 20.39
N VAL A 214 4.23 13.67 19.55
CA VAL A 214 3.87 12.25 19.51
C VAL A 214 3.99 11.57 20.89
N PRO A 215 5.10 11.69 21.64
CA PRO A 215 5.21 11.11 22.98
C PRO A 215 4.17 11.67 23.97
N LYS A 216 3.83 12.96 23.86
CA LYS A 216 2.83 13.60 24.74
C LYS A 216 1.43 13.04 24.47
N LEU A 217 1.08 12.88 23.20
CA LEU A 217 -0.22 12.34 22.78
C LEU A 217 -0.37 10.86 23.15
N LEU A 218 0.71 10.08 23.01
CA LEU A 218 0.77 8.69 23.47
C LEU A 218 0.60 8.60 24.98
N ALA A 219 1.34 9.39 25.75
CA ALA A 219 1.25 9.41 27.22
C ALA A 219 -0.14 9.85 27.72
N ALA A 220 -0.79 10.78 27.02
CA ALA A 220 -2.14 11.23 27.33
C ALA A 220 -3.24 10.26 26.86
N GLY A 221 -2.91 9.21 26.09
CA GLY A 221 -3.89 8.31 25.48
C GLY A 221 -4.75 8.95 24.39
N THR A 222 -4.33 10.12 23.88
CA THR A 222 -4.96 10.77 22.73
C THR A 222 -4.63 10.01 21.44
N VAL A 223 -3.42 9.49 21.34
CA VAL A 223 -3.02 8.51 20.34
C VAL A 223 -2.73 7.21 21.08
N GLU A 224 -3.29 6.10 20.63
CA GLU A 224 -3.07 4.77 21.19
C GLU A 224 -2.56 3.85 20.07
N VAL A 225 -1.44 3.17 20.30
CA VAL A 225 -0.93 2.13 19.41
C VAL A 225 -0.91 0.83 20.19
N ALA A 226 -1.77 -0.12 19.83
CA ALA A 226 -2.00 -1.31 20.65
C ALA A 226 -2.31 -2.57 19.81
N PRO A 227 -2.12 -3.77 20.36
CA PRO A 227 -2.52 -5.01 19.69
C PRO A 227 -4.04 -5.15 19.60
N LEU A 228 -4.54 -5.85 18.58
CA LEU A 228 -5.99 -6.06 18.36
C LEU A 228 -6.74 -6.64 19.57
N ALA A 229 -6.07 -7.46 20.38
CA ALA A 229 -6.66 -8.04 21.58
C ALA A 229 -7.17 -6.99 22.59
N TYR A 230 -6.57 -5.79 22.60
CA TYR A 230 -6.91 -4.70 23.52
C TYR A 230 -8.22 -4.00 23.12
N MET A 231 -8.76 -4.29 21.94
CA MET A 231 -10.04 -3.75 21.49
C MET A 231 -11.24 -4.46 22.12
N ARG A 232 -11.04 -5.66 22.68
CA ARG A 232 -12.13 -6.48 23.24
C ARG A 232 -12.85 -5.73 24.38
N GLY A 233 -14.18 -5.72 24.32
CA GLY A 233 -15.04 -5.14 25.36
C GLY A 233 -15.06 -3.61 25.37
N ARG A 234 -14.43 -2.93 24.41
CA ARG A 234 -14.46 -1.47 24.29
C ARG A 234 -15.61 -0.99 23.41
N THR A 235 -16.02 0.24 23.65
CA THR A 235 -16.84 1.03 22.73
C THR A 235 -16.02 2.27 22.40
N LEU A 236 -15.72 2.48 21.13
CA LEU A 236 -14.79 3.50 20.68
C LEU A 236 -15.59 4.70 20.19
N ASN A 237 -15.92 5.63 21.09
CA ASN A 237 -16.58 6.89 20.77
C ASN A 237 -15.55 8.01 20.52
N ASP A 238 -15.92 8.93 19.63
CA ASP A 238 -15.15 10.12 19.23
C ASP A 238 -13.71 9.78 18.82
N SER A 239 -13.53 8.68 18.11
CA SER A 239 -12.23 8.10 17.78
C SER A 239 -12.09 7.82 16.28
N PHE A 240 -10.89 8.07 15.75
CA PHE A 240 -10.47 7.52 14.46
C PHE A 240 -9.68 6.24 14.71
N VAL A 241 -10.20 5.11 14.23
CA VAL A 241 -9.64 3.79 14.54
C VAL A 241 -9.12 3.13 13.27
N ILE A 242 -7.87 2.68 13.27
CA ILE A 242 -7.26 1.99 12.13
C ILE A 242 -6.87 0.58 12.54
N LEU A 243 -7.40 -0.42 11.83
CA LEU A 243 -6.92 -1.80 11.91
C LEU A 243 -6.02 -2.09 10.70
N ASP A 244 -4.72 -2.15 10.95
CA ASP A 244 -3.74 -2.47 9.93
C ASP A 244 -3.48 -3.97 9.82
N GLU A 245 -3.06 -4.40 8.64
CA GLU A 245 -2.70 -5.79 8.31
C GLU A 245 -3.85 -6.78 8.60
N ALA A 246 -5.06 -6.32 8.29
CA ALA A 246 -6.31 -6.99 8.60
C ALA A 246 -6.47 -8.34 7.89
N GLN A 247 -5.68 -8.61 6.84
CA GLN A 247 -5.66 -9.93 6.21
C GLN A 247 -5.28 -11.04 7.20
N ASN A 248 -4.57 -10.68 8.27
CA ASN A 248 -4.16 -11.59 9.32
C ASN A 248 -5.12 -11.65 10.52
N THR A 249 -6.38 -11.26 10.31
CA THR A 249 -7.46 -11.46 11.29
C THR A 249 -8.30 -12.68 10.95
N THR A 250 -8.83 -13.35 11.98
CA THR A 250 -9.91 -14.34 11.79
C THR A 250 -11.26 -13.63 11.59
N PRO A 251 -12.29 -14.31 11.04
CA PRO A 251 -13.65 -13.77 10.98
C PRO A 251 -14.19 -13.26 12.31
N GLU A 252 -13.91 -13.98 13.40
CA GLU A 252 -14.36 -13.62 14.75
C GLU A 252 -13.66 -12.36 15.25
N GLN A 253 -12.36 -12.21 14.96
CA GLN A 253 -11.59 -11.01 15.30
C GLN A 253 -12.07 -9.80 14.49
N MET A 254 -12.34 -9.97 13.19
CA MET A 254 -12.90 -8.91 12.35
C MET A 254 -14.28 -8.47 12.87
N LYS A 255 -15.18 -9.41 13.16
CA LYS A 255 -16.49 -9.11 13.77
C LYS A 255 -16.34 -8.43 15.14
N MET A 256 -15.41 -8.92 15.97
CA MET A 256 -15.13 -8.33 17.27
C MET A 256 -14.72 -6.87 17.13
N PHE A 257 -13.81 -6.56 16.20
CA PHE A 257 -13.31 -5.22 15.92
C PHE A 257 -14.40 -4.27 15.41
N LEU A 258 -15.11 -4.66 14.34
CA LEU A 258 -16.12 -3.81 13.71
C LEU A 258 -17.27 -3.46 14.67
N THR A 259 -17.62 -4.38 15.59
CA THR A 259 -18.64 -4.14 16.62
C THR A 259 -18.16 -3.27 17.79
N ARG A 260 -16.92 -2.75 17.76
CA ARG A 260 -16.45 -1.75 18.74
C ARG A 260 -16.76 -0.32 18.32
N LEU A 261 -17.30 -0.10 17.11
CA LEU A 261 -17.66 1.22 16.59
C LEU A 261 -18.62 1.91 17.57
N GLY A 262 -18.25 3.11 18.01
CA GLY A 262 -19.07 4.00 18.82
C GLY A 262 -19.52 5.23 18.04
N PHE A 263 -20.26 6.12 18.71
CA PHE A 263 -20.72 7.38 18.12
C PHE A 263 -19.56 8.33 17.86
N GLY A 264 -19.68 9.16 16.82
CA GLY A 264 -18.67 10.17 16.47
C GLY A 264 -17.33 9.59 15.99
N SER A 265 -17.31 8.31 15.61
CA SER A 265 -16.09 7.60 15.26
C SER A 265 -16.06 7.17 13.80
N LYS A 266 -14.85 7.02 13.27
CA LYS A 266 -14.58 6.44 11.94
C LYS A 266 -13.65 5.24 12.08
N MET A 267 -13.83 4.23 11.23
CA MET A 267 -12.98 3.04 11.17
C MET A 267 -12.38 2.86 9.79
N VAL A 268 -11.07 2.66 9.73
CA VAL A 268 -10.40 2.26 8.50
C VAL A 268 -9.71 0.91 8.71
N VAL A 269 -9.99 -0.04 7.83
CA VAL A 269 -9.43 -1.39 7.88
C VAL A 269 -8.54 -1.58 6.65
N THR A 270 -7.24 -1.75 6.87
CA THR A 270 -6.26 -1.88 5.79
C THR A 270 -5.69 -3.29 5.73
N GLY A 271 -5.48 -3.81 4.52
CA GLY A 271 -4.84 -5.11 4.37
C GLY A 271 -4.60 -5.51 2.92
N ASP A 272 -3.88 -6.62 2.76
CA ASP A 272 -3.59 -7.23 1.47
C ASP A 272 -4.07 -8.68 1.48
N ILE A 273 -5.15 -8.97 0.74
CA ILE A 273 -5.74 -10.32 0.68
C ILE A 273 -4.82 -11.38 0.06
N THR A 274 -3.71 -10.97 -0.57
CA THR A 274 -2.71 -11.88 -1.17
C THR A 274 -1.60 -12.27 -0.18
N GLN A 275 -1.42 -11.52 0.92
CA GLN A 275 -0.36 -11.72 1.91
C GLN A 275 -0.92 -12.24 3.25
N VAL A 276 -1.64 -13.35 3.22
CA VAL A 276 -2.24 -13.96 4.42
C VAL A 276 -1.20 -14.83 5.13
N ASP A 277 -0.78 -14.43 6.32
CA ASP A 277 0.20 -15.15 7.15
C ASP A 277 -0.47 -16.14 8.14
N LEU A 278 -1.80 -16.30 8.07
CA LEU A 278 -2.54 -17.19 8.96
C LEU A 278 -2.39 -18.67 8.56
N PRO A 279 -2.00 -19.56 9.48
CA PRO A 279 -1.94 -20.99 9.19
C PRO A 279 -3.34 -21.56 8.97
N GLY A 280 -3.58 -22.09 7.77
CA GLY A 280 -4.73 -22.95 7.45
C GLY A 280 -6.12 -22.29 7.49
N ASN A 281 -6.23 -20.96 7.59
CA ASN A 281 -7.52 -20.29 7.87
C ASN A 281 -7.99 -19.33 6.77
N LEU A 282 -9.32 -19.20 6.72
CA LEU A 282 -10.03 -18.18 5.94
C LEU A 282 -9.77 -16.80 6.58
N SER A 283 -9.13 -15.89 5.86
CA SER A 283 -8.93 -14.50 6.30
C SER A 283 -10.27 -13.81 6.56
N GLY A 284 -10.40 -13.17 7.73
CA GLY A 284 -11.56 -12.35 8.10
C GLY A 284 -11.78 -11.21 7.11
N LEU A 285 -10.70 -10.59 6.62
CA LEU A 285 -10.76 -9.55 5.59
C LEU A 285 -11.37 -10.08 4.28
N ARG A 286 -10.99 -11.28 3.84
CA ARG A 286 -11.55 -11.87 2.61
C ARG A 286 -13.04 -12.17 2.77
N LEU A 287 -13.44 -12.73 3.91
CA LEU A 287 -14.83 -13.07 4.17
C LEU A 287 -15.72 -11.83 4.31
N VAL A 288 -15.25 -10.80 5.04
CA VAL A 288 -16.07 -9.61 5.32
C VAL A 288 -16.47 -8.85 4.05
N THR A 289 -15.63 -8.86 3.01
CA THR A 289 -15.98 -8.27 1.70
C THR A 289 -17.23 -8.89 1.06
N ARG A 290 -17.56 -10.14 1.39
CA ARG A 290 -18.77 -10.83 0.91
C ARG A 290 -19.97 -10.60 1.81
N ILE A 291 -19.73 -10.42 3.12
CA ILE A 291 -20.79 -10.29 4.12
C ILE A 291 -21.33 -8.86 4.15
N LEU A 292 -20.45 -7.86 4.05
CA LEU A 292 -20.81 -6.45 4.25
C LEU A 292 -20.83 -5.65 2.93
N GLY A 293 -20.79 -6.31 1.77
CA GLY A 293 -20.68 -5.65 0.47
C GLY A 293 -21.81 -4.66 0.16
N ASP A 294 -23.01 -4.92 0.67
CA ASP A 294 -24.22 -4.11 0.42
C ASP A 294 -24.65 -3.30 1.65
N VAL A 295 -23.81 -3.21 2.70
CA VAL A 295 -24.15 -2.47 3.91
C VAL A 295 -23.87 -0.99 3.68
N GLU A 296 -24.89 -0.14 3.85
CA GLU A 296 -24.76 1.31 3.76
C GLU A 296 -23.68 1.84 4.72
N ASP A 297 -23.02 2.92 4.32
CA ASP A 297 -21.98 3.59 5.11
C ASP A 297 -20.70 2.74 5.37
N ILE A 298 -20.57 1.62 4.63
CA ILE A 298 -19.35 0.82 4.52
C ILE A 298 -18.85 0.84 3.08
N HIS A 299 -17.58 1.21 2.88
CA HIS A 299 -16.96 1.25 1.56
C HIS A 299 -15.77 0.29 1.43
N PHE A 300 -15.62 -0.34 0.27
CA PHE A 300 -14.48 -1.20 -0.06
C PHE A 300 -13.64 -0.58 -1.20
N ALA A 301 -12.61 0.18 -0.82
CA ALA A 301 -11.64 0.73 -1.75
C ALA A 301 -10.60 -0.33 -2.14
N ARG A 302 -10.54 -0.67 -3.42
CA ARG A 302 -9.59 -1.64 -3.98
C ARG A 302 -8.48 -0.89 -4.70
N LEU A 303 -7.26 -0.98 -4.19
CA LEU A 303 -6.06 -0.38 -4.76
C LEU A 303 -5.29 -1.43 -5.56
N GLY A 304 -4.82 -1.05 -6.74
CA GLY A 304 -4.13 -1.92 -7.68
C GLY A 304 -2.63 -1.70 -7.73
N SER A 305 -1.96 -2.32 -8.71
CA SER A 305 -0.52 -2.12 -8.97
C SER A 305 -0.22 -0.71 -9.48
N GLU A 306 -1.17 -0.10 -10.17
CA GLU A 306 -1.16 1.29 -10.64
C GLU A 306 -1.11 2.30 -9.49
N ASP A 307 -1.56 1.92 -8.30
CA ASP A 307 -1.54 2.75 -7.10
C ASP A 307 -0.22 2.64 -6.31
N VAL A 308 0.71 1.78 -6.75
CA VAL A 308 1.98 1.56 -6.05
C VAL A 308 2.95 2.70 -6.33
N VAL A 309 3.17 3.55 -5.34
CA VAL A 309 4.11 4.67 -5.45
C VAL A 309 5.33 4.41 -4.58
N ARG A 310 6.39 3.90 -5.21
CA ARG A 310 7.68 3.61 -4.59
C ARG A 310 8.79 4.44 -5.25
N HIS A 311 9.91 4.54 -4.56
CA HIS A 311 11.13 5.10 -5.14
C HIS A 311 11.52 4.31 -6.40
N THR A 312 11.95 4.99 -7.47
CA THR A 312 12.26 4.37 -8.77
C THR A 312 13.28 3.24 -8.68
N LEU A 313 14.30 3.40 -7.83
CA LEU A 313 15.28 2.35 -7.55
C LEU A 313 14.65 1.09 -6.94
N VAL A 314 13.70 1.24 -6.01
CA VAL A 314 13.01 0.10 -5.40
C VAL A 314 12.18 -0.64 -6.45
N GLY A 315 11.50 0.08 -7.34
CA GLY A 315 10.83 -0.53 -8.50
C GLY A 315 11.79 -1.36 -9.33
N ARG A 316 12.91 -0.78 -9.77
CA ARG A 316 13.95 -1.49 -10.55
C ARG A 316 14.51 -2.73 -9.84
N ILE A 317 14.66 -2.67 -8.52
CA ILE A 317 15.10 -3.84 -7.72
C ILE A 317 14.03 -4.94 -7.77
N VAL A 318 12.76 -4.60 -7.53
CA VAL A 318 11.65 -5.57 -7.57
C VAL A 318 11.50 -6.19 -8.96
N ASP A 319 11.60 -5.37 -10.01
CA ASP A 319 11.52 -5.85 -11.40
C ASP A 319 12.66 -6.85 -11.69
N ALA A 320 13.89 -6.54 -11.26
CA ALA A 320 15.04 -7.42 -11.44
C ALA A 320 14.87 -8.78 -10.74
N TYR A 321 14.29 -8.81 -9.53
CA TYR A 321 13.97 -10.05 -8.83
C TYR A 321 12.82 -10.82 -9.50
N THR A 322 11.81 -10.11 -10.00
CA THR A 322 10.68 -10.73 -10.70
C THR A 322 11.14 -11.47 -11.95
N VAL A 323 12.00 -10.83 -12.76
CA VAL A 323 12.62 -11.47 -13.94
C VAL A 323 13.44 -12.69 -13.53
N TYR A 324 14.24 -12.59 -12.48
CA TYR A 324 15.03 -13.72 -11.97
C TYR A 324 14.15 -14.91 -11.54
N ASP A 325 13.07 -14.65 -10.81
CA ASP A 325 12.15 -15.68 -10.32
C ASP A 325 11.37 -16.33 -11.48
N GLU A 326 10.96 -15.55 -12.49
CA GLU A 326 10.33 -16.05 -13.71
C GLU A 326 11.28 -16.95 -14.51
N GLU A 327 12.54 -16.54 -14.69
CA GLU A 327 13.58 -17.34 -15.35
C GLU A 327 13.83 -18.66 -14.60
N ARG A 328 13.92 -18.62 -13.27
CA ARG A 328 14.07 -19.81 -12.42
C ARG A 328 12.90 -20.77 -12.53
N LEU A 329 11.67 -20.25 -12.52
CA LEU A 329 10.46 -21.06 -12.69
C LEU A 329 10.39 -21.69 -14.09
N ALA A 330 10.79 -20.96 -15.13
CA ALA A 330 10.86 -21.47 -16.50
C ALA A 330 11.92 -22.58 -16.67
N GLU A 331 13.10 -22.43 -16.08
CA GLU A 331 14.14 -23.46 -16.07
C GLU A 331 13.70 -24.74 -15.34
N GLN A 332 13.00 -24.59 -14.21
CA GLN A 332 12.43 -25.72 -13.46
C GLN A 332 11.30 -26.41 -14.23
N ALA A 333 10.49 -25.67 -14.98
CA ALA A 333 9.46 -26.22 -15.85
C ALA A 333 10.07 -26.95 -17.08
N GLY A 334 11.21 -26.47 -17.61
CA GLY A 334 11.94 -27.10 -18.71
C GLY A 334 12.71 -28.37 -18.34
N HIS A 335 12.96 -28.62 -17.05
CA HIS A 335 13.72 -29.77 -16.55
C HIS A 335 12.88 -31.02 -16.19
N ARG A 336 11.60 -31.10 -16.59
CA ARG A 336 10.85 -32.36 -16.47
C ARG A 336 11.46 -33.41 -17.43
N PRO A 337 12.06 -34.51 -16.95
CA PRO A 337 12.58 -35.54 -17.84
C PRO A 337 11.39 -36.23 -18.53
N GLY A 338 11.39 -36.22 -19.86
CA GLY A 338 10.41 -36.93 -20.67
C GLY A 338 10.37 -38.41 -20.32
N GLY A 339 9.25 -38.86 -19.76
CA GLY A 339 8.92 -40.28 -19.64
C GLY A 339 8.78 -40.87 -21.04
N ARG A 340 9.86 -41.46 -21.56
CA ARG A 340 9.81 -42.33 -22.75
C ARG A 340 8.91 -43.50 -22.43
N GLY A 341 7.80 -43.59 -23.17
CA GLY A 341 6.96 -44.76 -23.21
C GLY A 341 7.74 -45.97 -23.69
N THR A 342 7.82 -46.99 -22.84
CA THR A 342 8.06 -48.37 -23.25
C THR A 342 6.73 -49.10 -23.23
N ALA A 343 6.20 -49.35 -24.42
CA ALA A 343 5.11 -50.30 -24.61
C ALA A 343 5.56 -51.72 -24.26
N PRO A 344 4.63 -52.60 -23.86
CA PRO A 344 4.72 -53.98 -24.31
C PRO A 344 3.47 -54.38 -25.10
N ALA A 345 3.74 -55.02 -26.24
CA ALA A 345 2.76 -55.69 -27.09
C ALA A 345 2.47 -57.11 -26.58
N GLY A 346 1.21 -57.55 -26.70
CA GLY A 346 0.87 -58.94 -27.07
C GLY A 346 0.42 -59.94 -25.99
N ASN A 347 -0.89 -59.94 -25.68
CA ASN A 347 -1.89 -61.06 -25.78
C ASN A 347 -1.66 -62.44 -25.09
N PRO A 348 -2.69 -63.34 -24.96
CA PRO A 348 -3.94 -63.27 -24.19
C PRO A 348 -4.22 -64.55 -23.33
N ALA A 349 -5.36 -64.57 -22.63
CA ALA A 349 -6.10 -65.74 -22.11
C ALA A 349 -5.53 -66.53 -20.91
N GLY A 350 -6.40 -66.81 -19.93
CA GLY A 350 -6.12 -67.79 -18.88
C GLY A 350 -6.98 -67.62 -17.63
N ALA A 351 -7.74 -68.65 -17.30
CA ALA A 351 -8.78 -68.71 -16.30
C ALA A 351 -8.29 -68.90 -14.84
N ASN A 352 -9.27 -68.93 -13.93
CA ASN A 352 -9.28 -69.46 -12.55
C ASN A 352 -8.74 -68.55 -11.44
N ARG A 353 -9.16 -68.64 -10.17
CA ARG A 353 -10.33 -69.18 -9.44
C ARG A 353 -9.94 -68.99 -7.96
N ALA A 354 -10.86 -68.46 -7.16
CA ALA A 354 -11.05 -68.70 -5.72
C ALA A 354 -9.94 -68.45 -4.66
N GLU A 355 -10.38 -67.76 -3.60
CA GLU A 355 -10.16 -68.06 -2.17
C GLU A 355 -8.77 -67.85 -1.51
N ARG A 356 -8.73 -66.92 -0.55
CA ARG A 356 -8.56 -67.17 0.92
C ARG A 356 -8.42 -65.83 1.67
N ARG A 357 -9.41 -65.47 2.50
CA ARG A 357 -9.43 -65.58 3.99
C ARG A 357 -8.31 -64.82 4.71
N GLY A 358 -8.70 -63.86 5.58
CA GLY A 358 -8.00 -63.65 6.86
C GLY A 358 -7.92 -62.23 7.44
N ARG A 359 -8.99 -61.81 8.17
CA ARG A 359 -9.08 -60.92 9.36
C ARG A 359 -8.43 -59.51 9.42
N PRO A 360 -9.12 -58.54 10.06
CA PRO A 360 -8.57 -57.22 10.43
C PRO A 360 -8.01 -57.21 11.87
N PRO A 361 -7.15 -56.26 12.26
CA PRO A 361 -6.87 -55.99 13.67
C PRO A 361 -7.88 -55.02 14.28
N GLN A 362 -8.34 -55.38 15.48
CA GLN A 362 -9.26 -54.67 16.37
C GLN A 362 -8.59 -53.51 17.13
N ASP A 363 -9.41 -52.50 17.41
CA ASP A 363 -9.59 -51.74 18.66
C ASP A 363 -8.39 -51.52 19.61
N ARG A 364 -8.13 -50.23 19.87
CA ARG A 364 -7.69 -49.78 21.20
C ARG A 364 -8.65 -48.75 21.76
N GLN A 365 -9.11 -49.09 22.95
CA GLN A 365 -10.14 -48.48 23.76
C GLN A 365 -9.76 -47.11 24.32
N GLN A 366 -10.84 -46.38 24.59
CA GLN A 366 -11.00 -45.15 25.36
C GLN A 366 -10.34 -45.25 26.75
N SER A 367 -9.87 -44.10 27.26
CA SER A 367 -9.57 -43.90 28.68
C SER A 367 -10.39 -42.71 29.21
N PRO A 368 -10.96 -42.78 30.44
CA PRO A 368 -12.00 -41.87 30.91
C PRO A 368 -11.47 -40.72 31.78
N TYR A 369 -12.21 -39.61 31.78
CA TYR A 369 -12.11 -38.52 32.77
C TYR A 369 -12.47 -38.99 34.18
N PRO A 370 -11.86 -38.45 35.24
CA PRO A 370 -12.45 -38.47 36.58
C PRO A 370 -13.26 -37.18 36.83
N GLN A 371 -14.54 -37.35 37.13
CA GLN A 371 -15.32 -36.40 37.92
C GLN A 371 -15.10 -36.73 39.41
N ASN A 372 -14.99 -35.71 40.26
CA ASN A 372 -15.35 -35.82 41.66
C ASN A 372 -15.84 -34.47 42.18
N ASP A 373 -17.13 -34.43 42.50
CA ASP A 373 -17.74 -33.46 43.40
C ASP A 373 -17.49 -33.90 44.86
N ALA A 374 -17.20 -32.95 45.76
CA ALA A 374 -18.00 -32.72 46.97
C ALA A 374 -17.32 -31.77 47.99
N ARG A 375 -18.03 -30.67 48.27
CA ARG A 375 -18.38 -30.09 49.60
C ARG A 375 -17.28 -29.64 50.58
N GLY A 376 -17.34 -28.34 50.88
CA GLY A 376 -17.60 -27.85 52.25
C GLY A 376 -16.41 -27.26 53.02
N GLY A 377 -16.55 -26.01 53.49
CA GLY A 377 -15.61 -25.45 54.48
C GLY A 377 -15.69 -23.94 54.63
N ASN A 378 -16.30 -23.51 55.72
CA ASN A 378 -16.57 -22.15 56.14
C ASN A 378 -15.37 -21.55 56.92
N ARG A 379 -14.94 -20.33 56.60
CA ARG A 379 -14.43 -19.23 57.47
C ARG A 379 -13.44 -18.32 56.74
#